data_AF-A0A6V7I038-F1
#
_entry.id   AF-A0A6V7I038-F1
#
_cell.length_a   1.000
_cell.length_b   1.000
_cell.length_c   1.000
_cell.angle_alpha   90.00
_cell.angle_beta   90.00
_cell.angle_gamma   90.00
#
_symmetry.space_group_name_H-M   'P 1'
#
loop_
_entity.id
_entity.type
_entity.pdbx_description
1 polymer ?
#
loop_
_entity_poly.entity_id
_entity_poly.type
_entity_poly.pdbx_seq_one_letter_code
_entity_poly.pdbx_strand_id
1 'polypeptide(L)'
;YLGRKRMQEEEEPYVKGSKYLVHAGYSYWTLGYIISQRGAEKLLAAKPLNSLVPVDEYLPILFDKHPRENWKKHFPIRNLIALSTAPLLIYPTHYTGESGYISDTENSNVIPLDRISHSFHKNEL
;
A
#
# COMPACT_ATOMS: atom_id res chain seq x y z
N TYR A 1 -4.22 10.42 1.64
CA TYR A 1 -4.81 9.47 2.60
C TYR A 1 -5.82 10.15 3.48
N LEU A 2 -6.99 9.53 3.61
CA LEU A 2 -8.04 9.88 4.58
C LEU A 2 -8.03 8.90 5.77
N GLY A 3 -7.66 7.64 5.53
CA GLY A 3 -7.45 6.61 6.56
C GLY A 3 -6.33 5.67 6.15
N ARG A 4 -5.46 5.31 7.10
CA ARG A 4 -4.38 4.34 6.93
C ARG A 4 -3.80 3.89 8.28
N LYS A 5 -3.05 2.79 8.30
CA LYS A 5 -2.25 2.37 9.47
C LYS A 5 -0.85 2.97 9.38
N ARG A 6 -0.62 4.06 10.11
CA ARG A 6 0.67 4.77 10.18
C ARG A 6 1.74 3.89 10.86
N MET A 7 2.95 3.91 10.33
CA MET A 7 4.12 3.35 11.01
C MET A 7 4.72 4.44 11.92
N GLN A 8 4.89 4.15 13.22
CA GLN A 8 5.25 5.16 14.22
C GLN A 8 6.69 5.70 14.10
N GLU A 9 7.55 4.99 13.38
CA GLU A 9 8.98 5.33 13.25
C GLU A 9 9.27 6.44 12.23
N GLU A 10 8.29 6.84 11.42
CA GLU A 10 8.49 7.86 10.40
C GLU A 10 7.99 9.24 10.83
N GLU A 11 8.85 10.25 10.65
CA GLU A 11 8.44 11.65 10.75
C GLU A 11 7.53 12.02 9.58
N GLU A 12 6.40 12.64 9.89
CA GLU A 12 5.42 13.11 8.91
C GLU A 12 5.25 14.62 9.03
N PRO A 13 6.15 15.40 8.40
CA PRO A 13 6.14 16.85 8.56
C PRO A 13 4.86 17.45 7.97
N TYR A 14 4.34 18.47 8.66
CA TYR A 14 3.20 19.23 8.16
C TYR A 14 3.53 19.92 6.84
N VAL A 15 2.56 19.91 5.93
CA VAL A 15 2.63 20.67 4.68
C VAL A 15 2.66 22.15 5.03
N LYS A 16 3.60 22.90 4.47
CA LYS A 16 3.75 24.34 4.72
C LYS A 16 2.42 25.09 4.51
N GLY A 17 1.97 25.81 5.54
CA GLY A 17 0.72 26.57 5.53
C GLY A 17 -0.55 25.76 5.81
N SER A 18 -0.44 24.43 5.98
CA SER A 18 -1.56 23.58 6.38
C SER A 18 -1.52 23.26 7.87
N LYS A 19 -2.71 23.22 8.49
CA LYS A 19 -2.90 22.72 9.86
C LYS A 19 -3.38 21.27 9.90
N TYR A 20 -3.75 20.70 8.75
CA TYR A 20 -4.50 19.43 8.67
C TYR A 20 -3.88 18.42 7.71
N LEU A 21 -2.75 18.75 7.08
CA LEU A 21 -2.09 17.88 6.12
C LEU A 21 -0.62 17.70 6.48
N VAL A 22 -0.16 16.46 6.40
CA VAL A 22 1.25 16.07 6.52
C VAL A 22 1.71 15.38 5.23
N HIS A 23 3.01 15.41 4.96
CA HIS A 23 3.62 14.51 3.99
C HIS A 23 3.55 13.08 4.54
N ALA A 24 2.93 12.17 3.79
CA ALA A 24 2.74 10.81 4.26
C ALA A 24 4.07 10.04 4.26
N GLY A 25 4.35 9.35 5.36
CA GLY A 25 5.35 8.29 5.44
C GLY A 25 4.79 6.94 5.02
N TYR A 26 5.60 5.90 5.18
CA TYR A 26 5.19 4.52 4.96
C TYR A 26 4.01 4.13 5.88
N SER A 27 3.14 3.28 5.35
CA SER A 27 1.93 2.83 6.05
C SER A 27 1.39 1.57 5.42
N TYR A 28 0.74 0.76 6.25
CA TYR A 28 -0.12 -0.32 5.79
C TYR A 28 -1.58 0.13 5.73
N TRP A 29 -2.43 -0.72 5.15
CA TRP A 29 -3.88 -0.55 5.10
C TRP A 29 -4.30 0.75 4.42
N THR A 30 -4.46 0.71 3.10
CA THR A 30 -5.01 1.86 2.36
C THR A 30 -6.53 1.92 2.55
N LEU A 31 -6.99 2.38 3.72
CA LEU A 31 -8.42 2.40 4.08
C LEU A 31 -9.25 3.36 3.22
N GLY A 32 -8.69 4.53 2.91
CA GLY A 32 -9.37 5.53 2.11
C GLY A 32 -8.44 6.63 1.62
N TYR A 33 -8.61 7.04 0.38
CA TYR A 33 -7.82 8.10 -0.25
C TYR A 33 -8.63 8.85 -1.31
N ILE A 34 -8.14 10.04 -1.64
CA ILE A 34 -8.58 10.82 -2.79
C ILE A 34 -7.37 10.93 -3.71
N ILE A 35 -7.61 10.88 -5.02
CA ILE A 35 -6.56 11.00 -6.03
C ILE A 35 -6.95 12.06 -7.05
N SER A 36 -5.99 12.89 -7.44
CA SER A 36 -6.16 13.81 -8.57
C SER A 36 -5.93 13.08 -9.89
N GLN A 37 -6.45 13.63 -10.99
CA GLN A 37 -6.20 13.08 -12.34
C GLN A 37 -4.69 12.89 -12.59
N ARG A 38 -3.87 13.92 -12.31
CA ARG A 38 -2.41 13.84 -12.44
C ARG A 38 -1.78 12.75 -11.56
N GLY A 39 -2.33 12.52 -10.37
CA GLY A 39 -1.92 11.41 -9.51
C GLY A 39 -2.19 10.07 -10.17
N ALA A 40 -3.41 9.87 -10.70
CA ALA A 40 -3.80 8.65 -11.39
C ALA A 40 -2.93 8.38 -12.64
N GLU A 41 -2.62 9.42 -13.42
CA GLU A 41 -1.72 9.33 -14.58
C GLU A 41 -0.32 8.85 -14.17
N LYS A 42 0.23 9.33 -13.05
CA LYS A 42 1.52 8.85 -12.51
C LYS A 42 1.45 7.39 -12.08
N LEU A 43 0.34 6.97 -11.45
CA LEU A 43 0.14 5.56 -11.09
C LEU A 43 0.09 4.66 -12.33
N LEU A 44 -0.58 5.08 -13.41
CA LEU A 44 -0.66 4.29 -14.64
C LEU A 44 0.68 4.26 -15.39
N ALA A 45 1.42 5.38 -15.40
CA ALA A 45 2.73 5.49 -16.04
C ALA A 45 3.77 4.51 -15.47
N ALA A 46 3.62 4.10 -14.20
CA ALA A 46 4.49 3.09 -13.58
C ALA A 46 4.17 1.64 -13.99
N LYS A 47 3.16 1.42 -14.86
CA LYS A 47 2.79 0.11 -15.44
C LYS A 47 2.62 -0.98 -14.36
N PRO A 48 1.67 -0.83 -13.41
CA PRO A 48 1.54 -1.69 -12.24
C PRO A 48 1.35 -3.18 -12.57
N LEU A 49 0.77 -3.50 -13.73
CA LEU A 49 0.53 -4.89 -14.14
C LEU A 49 1.83 -5.66 -14.50
N ASN A 50 2.93 -4.95 -14.76
CA ASN A 50 4.22 -5.59 -15.06
C ASN A 50 4.95 -6.06 -13.79
N SER A 51 4.55 -5.58 -12.62
CA SER A 51 5.17 -5.90 -11.32
C SER A 51 4.11 -5.75 -10.23
N LEU A 52 3.19 -6.72 -10.15
CA LEU A 52 2.06 -6.65 -9.23
C LEU A 52 2.53 -6.67 -7.77
N VAL A 53 2.13 -5.65 -7.02
CA VAL A 53 2.27 -5.55 -5.56
C VAL A 53 0.97 -5.03 -4.95
N PRO A 54 0.68 -5.32 -3.67
CA PRO A 54 -0.48 -4.77 -2.98
C PRO A 54 -0.51 -3.22 -3.01
N VAL A 55 -1.69 -2.63 -2.98
CA VAL A 55 -1.87 -1.18 -3.14
C VAL A 55 -1.19 -0.36 -2.04
N ASP A 56 -1.19 -0.86 -0.81
CA ASP A 56 -0.53 -0.25 0.34
C ASP A 56 1.00 -0.38 0.30
N GLU A 57 1.54 -1.19 -0.61
CA GLU A 57 2.96 -1.23 -0.94
C GLU A 57 3.27 -0.39 -2.19
N TYR A 58 2.38 -0.45 -3.19
CA TYR A 58 2.51 0.28 -4.44
C TYR A 58 2.57 1.79 -4.26
N LEU A 59 1.65 2.35 -3.46
CA LEU A 59 1.59 3.79 -3.26
C LEU A 59 2.89 4.30 -2.59
N PRO A 60 3.35 3.76 -1.44
CA PRO A 60 4.61 4.19 -0.83
C PRO A 60 5.84 3.98 -1.70
N ILE A 61 5.84 2.98 -2.59
CA ILE A 61 6.91 2.87 -3.59
C ILE A 61 6.91 4.12 -4.46
N LEU A 62 5.76 4.53 -5.01
CA LEU A 62 5.71 5.63 -5.98
C LEU A 62 5.86 7.03 -5.37
N PHE A 63 5.63 7.22 -4.07
CA PHE A 63 6.00 8.45 -3.36
C PHE A 63 7.32 8.35 -2.58
N ASP A 64 8.11 7.32 -2.88
CA ASP A 64 9.49 7.11 -2.40
C ASP A 64 9.64 7.04 -0.87
N LYS A 65 8.70 6.35 -0.21
CA LYS A 65 8.74 6.06 1.24
C LYS A 65 8.72 4.57 1.58
N HIS A 66 8.65 3.69 0.59
CA HIS A 66 8.69 2.25 0.86
C HIS A 66 10.07 1.80 1.39
N PRO A 67 10.13 0.97 2.45
CA PRO A 67 11.39 0.59 3.09
C PRO A 67 12.21 -0.43 2.28
N ARG A 68 11.57 -1.23 1.42
CA ARG A 68 12.25 -2.30 0.67
C ARG A 68 12.82 -1.81 -0.67
N GLU A 69 14.14 -1.63 -0.73
CA GLU A 69 14.85 -1.22 -1.96
C GLU A 69 14.71 -2.21 -3.12
N ASN A 70 14.71 -3.51 -2.82
CA ASN A 70 14.54 -4.56 -3.83
C ASN A 70 13.18 -4.52 -4.51
N TRP A 71 12.18 -3.84 -3.94
CA TRP A 71 10.87 -3.63 -4.57
C TRP A 71 10.87 -2.32 -5.34
N LYS A 72 11.38 -1.24 -4.73
CA LYS A 72 11.51 0.08 -5.38
C LYS A 72 12.29 0.04 -6.69
N LYS A 73 13.28 -0.85 -6.84
CA LYS A 73 14.05 -0.99 -8.10
C LYS A 73 13.18 -1.31 -9.33
N HIS A 74 12.01 -1.91 -9.15
CA HIS A 74 11.07 -2.20 -10.23
C HIS A 74 10.26 -0.97 -10.66
N PHE A 75 10.29 0.10 -9.87
CA PHE A 75 9.56 1.34 -10.08
C PHE A 75 10.51 2.54 -9.94
N PRO A 76 11.30 2.83 -10.98
CA PRO A 76 12.36 3.84 -10.90
C PRO A 76 11.84 5.28 -10.84
N ILE A 77 10.66 5.56 -11.40
CA ILE A 77 10.04 6.90 -11.37
C ILE A 77 9.11 6.98 -10.16
N ARG A 78 9.56 7.69 -9.12
CA ARG A 78 8.86 7.81 -7.83
C ARG A 78 8.53 9.25 -7.48
N ASN A 79 7.76 9.90 -8.36
CA ASN A 79 7.44 11.33 -8.26
C ASN A 79 5.99 11.59 -7.80
N LEU A 80 5.31 10.60 -7.23
CA LEU A 80 3.97 10.78 -6.67
C LEU A 80 4.08 11.62 -5.38
N ILE A 81 3.15 12.55 -5.20
CA ILE A 81 3.08 13.33 -3.96
C ILE A 81 1.96 12.70 -3.12
N ALA A 82 2.30 12.22 -1.94
CA ALA A 82 1.34 11.67 -1.00
C ALA A 82 1.21 12.56 0.24
N LEU A 83 -0.02 12.98 0.50
CA LEU A 83 -0.39 13.72 1.70
C LEU A 83 -1.35 12.88 2.54
N SER A 84 -1.33 13.07 3.84
CA SER A 84 -2.28 12.46 4.78
C SER A 84 -2.98 13.56 5.56
N THR A 85 -4.26 13.36 5.87
CA THR A 85 -4.91 14.20 6.89
C THR A 85 -4.29 13.91 8.25
N ALA A 86 -4.19 14.95 9.07
CA ALA A 86 -3.77 14.88 10.46
C ALA A 86 -4.77 15.72 11.30
N PRO A 87 -5.67 15.09 12.08
CA PRO A 87 -5.83 13.64 12.28
C PRO A 87 -6.40 12.90 11.04
N LEU A 88 -6.37 11.56 11.06
CA LEU A 88 -7.06 10.76 10.03
C LEU A 88 -8.58 10.99 10.12
N LEU A 89 -9.27 10.92 8.98
CA LEU A 89 -10.71 11.09 8.89
C LEU A 89 -11.48 9.75 8.91
N ILE A 90 -10.81 8.67 8.50
CA ILE A 90 -11.40 7.33 8.40
C ILE A 90 -10.56 6.35 9.22
N TYR A 91 -11.24 5.52 10.01
CA TYR A 91 -10.67 4.48 10.86
C TYR A 91 -11.43 3.17 10.64
N PRO A 92 -10.79 2.00 10.82
CA PRO A 92 -11.51 0.74 10.81
C PRO A 92 -12.39 0.64 12.06
N THR A 93 -13.45 -0.17 12.00
CA THR A 93 -14.27 -0.47 13.18
C THR A 93 -13.55 -1.38 14.17
N HIS A 94 -12.69 -2.27 13.66
CA HIS A 94 -11.86 -3.18 14.45
C HIS A 94 -10.45 -3.27 13.84
N TYR A 95 -9.42 -3.30 14.68
CA TYR A 95 -8.03 -3.54 14.31
C TYR A 95 -7.69 -5.04 14.41
N THR A 96 -6.66 -5.48 13.67
CA THR A 96 -6.12 -6.84 13.78
C THR A 96 -5.80 -7.19 15.23
N GLY A 97 -6.36 -8.31 15.69
CA GLY A 97 -6.20 -8.79 17.07
C GLY A 97 -7.32 -8.36 18.03
N GLU A 98 -8.20 -7.45 17.62
CA GLU A 98 -9.38 -7.08 18.41
C GLU A 98 -10.49 -8.15 18.29
N SER A 99 -11.27 -8.30 19.36
CA SER A 99 -12.44 -9.18 19.34
C SER A 99 -13.43 -8.76 18.25
N GLY A 100 -13.90 -9.71 17.44
CA GLY A 100 -14.80 -9.42 16.33
C GLY A 100 -14.11 -8.93 15.05
N TYR A 101 -12.77 -8.81 15.02
CA TYR A 101 -12.04 -8.57 13.78
C TYR A 101 -12.20 -9.75 12.81
N ILE A 102 -12.59 -9.43 11.57
CA ILE A 102 -12.73 -10.39 10.47
C ILE A 102 -11.90 -9.88 9.30
N SER A 103 -11.13 -10.77 8.67
CA SER A 103 -10.37 -10.48 7.46
C SER A 103 -10.36 -11.70 6.55
N ASP A 104 -10.48 -11.45 5.25
CA ASP A 104 -10.41 -12.44 4.18
C ASP A 104 -8.98 -12.58 3.61
N THR A 105 -8.05 -11.73 4.04
CA THR A 105 -6.69 -11.63 3.51
C THR A 105 -5.61 -11.88 4.57
N GLU A 106 -5.85 -11.52 5.83
CA GLU A 106 -4.94 -11.80 6.96
C GLU A 106 -4.92 -13.29 7.33
N ASN A 107 -3.75 -13.80 7.76
CA ASN A 107 -3.54 -15.19 8.18
C ASN A 107 -3.95 -16.26 7.14
N SER A 108 -3.89 -15.93 5.85
CA SER A 108 -4.12 -16.88 4.77
C SER A 108 -3.17 -18.08 4.86
N ASN A 109 -3.69 -19.28 4.55
CA ASN A 109 -2.89 -20.49 4.50
C ASN A 109 -1.80 -20.38 3.43
N VAL A 110 -0.54 -20.47 3.83
CA VAL A 110 0.58 -20.57 2.88
C VAL A 110 0.53 -21.94 2.24
N ILE A 111 0.44 -22.00 0.91
CA ILE A 111 0.48 -23.26 0.17
C ILE A 111 1.94 -23.73 0.09
N PRO A 112 2.28 -24.90 0.67
CA PRO A 112 3.62 -25.46 0.56
C PRO A 112 4.02 -25.71 -0.91
N LEU A 113 5.26 -25.38 -1.27
CA LEU A 113 5.77 -25.46 -2.64
C LEU A 113 5.66 -26.86 -3.25
N ASP A 114 5.78 -27.91 -2.44
CA ASP A 114 5.64 -29.32 -2.81
C ASP A 114 4.21 -29.69 -3.25
N ARG A 115 3.20 -28.88 -2.91
CA ARG A 115 1.82 -29.07 -3.38
C ARG A 115 1.51 -28.37 -4.70
N ILE A 116 2.40 -27.51 -5.19
CA ILE A 116 2.21 -26.75 -6.44
C ILE A 116 2.67 -27.57 -7.66
N SER A 117 3.64 -28.46 -7.51
CA SER A 117 4.19 -29.27 -8.61
C SER A 117 3.22 -30.33 -9.17
N HIS A 118 2.20 -30.73 -8.41
CA HIS A 118 1.28 -31.80 -8.83
C HIS A 118 0.09 -31.35 -9.70
N SER A 119 -0.20 -30.05 -9.81
CA SER A 119 -1.37 -29.57 -10.57
C SER A 119 -1.09 -29.20 -12.02
N PHE A 120 0.17 -28.94 -12.39
CA PHE A 120 0.54 -28.47 -13.74
C PHE A 120 0.83 -29.60 -14.76
N HIS A 121 0.53 -30.86 -14.44
CA HIS A 121 0.82 -32.01 -15.32
C HIS A 121 -0.43 -32.77 -15.81
N LYS A 122 -1.63 -32.19 -15.72
CA LYS A 122 -2.86 -32.92 -16.07
C LYS A 122 -3.73 -32.40 -17.22
N ASN A 123 -3.33 -31.37 -17.97
CA ASN A 123 -4.11 -30.90 -19.12
C ASN A 123 -3.26 -30.62 -20.38
N GLU A 124 -2.48 -31.60 -20.81
CA GLU A 124 -2.03 -31.71 -22.21
C GLU A 124 -2.14 -33.17 -22.65
N LEU A 125 -3.29 -33.52 -23.24
CA LEU A 125 -3.49 -34.59 -24.22
C LEU A 125 -4.70 -34.21 -25.10
#